data_AF-A0A645BFY2-F1
#
_entry.id   AF-A0A645BFY2-F1
#
_cell.length_a   1.000
_cell.length_b   1.000
_cell.length_c   1.000
_cell.angle_alpha   90.00
_cell.angle_beta   90.00
_cell.angle_gamma   90.00
#
_symmetry.space_group_name_H-M   'P 1'
#
loop_
_entity.id
_entity.type
_entity.pdbx_description
1 polymer ?
#
loop_
_entity_poly.entity_id
_entity_poly.type
_entity_poly.pdbx_seq_one_letter_code
_entity_poly.pdbx_strand_id
1 'polypeptide(L)'
;MYSVLIDIESNSDISTKARNSISAFVDTIGTLRTIKEVYPVSKLIEKVLETTDYYEYIDDLYKGDTEEAKDRKDNLKEFISIAIEFEQSSEDQSLEEFLTGVALTSESNEEEEIDKVSLMTIHTSKGLEFPVVFLIGMEEGLFPISRAVRSMAESDIEEERRLCYVGITRAKETLYMTLTQKRTLYGKTNPSIASRFMEELPKECIEKLNKEENQITSYSKANYNVLDKYKQKYMTNVNKSAVATKVNATIKDTTKESNLDDIKPGAKVHHPKFGVGTVVGMMGSDVTIAFEKQGIKKINKEYTTLDVL
;
A
#
# COMPACT_ATOMS: atom_id res chain seq x y z
N MET A 1 -36.31 4.69 -24.68
CA MET A 1 -36.07 5.69 -23.61
C MET A 1 -34.83 6.52 -23.91
N TYR A 2 -33.64 5.92 -24.10
CA TYR A 2 -32.42 6.66 -24.46
C TYR A 2 -32.55 7.47 -25.77
N SER A 3 -33.25 6.94 -26.79
CA SER A 3 -33.52 7.66 -28.04
C SER A 3 -34.32 8.96 -27.85
N VAL A 4 -35.18 9.04 -26.84
CA VAL A 4 -35.97 10.25 -26.52
C VAL A 4 -35.09 11.31 -25.83
N LEU A 5 -34.03 10.89 -25.14
CA LEU A 5 -33.08 11.79 -24.51
C LEU A 5 -32.12 12.43 -25.52
N ILE A 6 -31.87 11.78 -26.66
CA ILE A 6 -31.01 12.33 -27.72
C ILE A 6 -31.63 13.59 -28.35
N ASP A 7 -32.95 13.62 -28.50
CA ASP A 7 -33.67 14.75 -29.12
C ASP A 7 -34.17 15.78 -28.09
N ILE A 8 -33.64 15.79 -26.87
CA ILE A 8 -34.12 16.63 -25.75
C ILE A 8 -34.08 18.13 -26.07
N GLU A 9 -33.18 18.55 -26.96
CA GLU A 9 -33.06 19.96 -27.38
C GLU A 9 -34.31 20.48 -28.07
N SER A 10 -35.02 19.61 -28.80
CA SER A 10 -36.25 19.93 -29.53
C SER A 10 -37.50 20.05 -28.63
N ASN A 11 -37.39 19.63 -27.37
CA ASN A 11 -38.53 19.63 -26.44
C ASN A 11 -38.67 20.98 -25.73
N SER A 12 -39.68 21.77 -26.11
CA SER A 12 -39.99 23.08 -25.53
C SER A 12 -40.59 23.03 -24.11
N ASP A 13 -41.10 21.86 -23.69
CA ASP A 13 -41.80 21.71 -22.41
C ASP A 13 -40.82 21.55 -21.22
N ILE A 14 -39.53 21.36 -21.51
CA ILE A 14 -38.48 21.17 -20.51
C ILE A 14 -37.66 22.45 -20.35
N SER A 15 -37.45 22.86 -19.09
CA SER A 15 -36.62 24.03 -18.78
C SER A 15 -35.23 23.93 -19.42
N THR A 16 -34.68 25.06 -19.86
CA THR A 16 -33.34 25.12 -20.49
C THR A 16 -32.24 24.53 -19.59
N LYS A 17 -32.34 24.73 -18.26
CA LYS A 17 -31.40 24.14 -17.30
C LYS A 17 -31.46 22.61 -17.31
N ALA A 18 -32.67 22.04 -17.29
CA ALA A 18 -32.85 20.59 -17.34
C ALA A 18 -32.40 20.01 -18.69
N ARG A 19 -32.70 20.69 -19.82
CA ARG A 19 -32.20 20.28 -21.14
C ARG A 19 -30.67 20.21 -21.20
N ASN A 20 -29.98 21.23 -20.68
CA ASN A 20 -28.52 21.24 -20.64
C ASN A 20 -27.94 20.10 -19.78
N SER A 21 -28.53 19.82 -18.61
CA SER A 21 -28.09 18.71 -17.75
C SER A 21 -28.33 17.34 -18.39
N ILE A 22 -29.47 17.16 -19.08
CA ILE A 22 -29.78 15.90 -19.78
C ILE A 22 -28.83 15.73 -20.97
N SER A 23 -28.56 16.79 -21.74
CA SER A 23 -27.63 16.75 -22.87
C SER A 23 -26.23 16.31 -22.43
N ALA A 24 -25.68 16.92 -21.36
CA ALA A 24 -24.39 16.53 -20.79
C ALA A 24 -24.34 15.04 -20.34
N PHE A 25 -25.45 14.54 -19.78
CA PHE A 25 -25.56 13.12 -19.43
C PHE A 25 -25.59 12.23 -20.68
N VAL A 26 -26.34 12.61 -21.72
CA VAL A 26 -26.42 11.87 -22.99
C VAL A 26 -25.05 11.80 -23.66
N ASP A 27 -24.30 12.90 -23.68
CA ASP A 27 -22.93 12.97 -24.20
C ASP A 27 -21.99 12.03 -23.44
N THR A 28 -22.11 12.01 -22.11
CA THR A 28 -21.33 11.12 -21.25
C THR A 28 -21.62 9.65 -21.58
N ILE A 29 -22.90 9.26 -21.63
CA ILE A 29 -23.30 7.89 -21.97
C ILE A 29 -22.90 7.54 -23.41
N GLY A 30 -23.02 8.46 -24.36
CA GLY A 30 -22.61 8.26 -25.75
C GLY A 30 -21.11 8.00 -25.87
N THR A 31 -20.30 8.74 -25.11
CA THR A 31 -18.85 8.53 -25.02
C THR A 31 -18.53 7.15 -24.45
N LEU A 32 -19.17 6.76 -23.34
CA LEU A 32 -18.96 5.45 -22.71
C LEU A 32 -19.39 4.28 -23.62
N ARG A 33 -20.47 4.43 -24.37
CA ARG A 33 -20.90 3.45 -25.38
C ARG A 33 -19.88 3.29 -26.49
N THR A 34 -19.25 4.38 -26.94
CA THR A 34 -18.19 4.32 -27.95
C THR A 34 -16.95 3.60 -27.41
N ILE A 35 -16.61 3.85 -26.14
CA ILE A 35 -15.46 3.24 -25.47
C ILE A 35 -15.67 1.74 -25.30
N LYS A 36 -16.89 1.30 -24.94
CA LYS A 36 -17.26 -0.12 -24.85
C LYS A 36 -16.90 -0.92 -26.12
N GLU A 37 -17.05 -0.33 -27.30
CA GLU A 37 -16.79 -1.01 -28.57
C GLU A 37 -15.29 -1.22 -28.88
N VAL A 38 -14.40 -0.45 -28.24
CA VAL A 38 -12.97 -0.39 -28.60
C VAL A 38 -12.05 -0.80 -27.45
N TYR A 39 -12.52 -0.67 -26.21
CA TYR A 39 -11.72 -0.89 -25.01
C TYR A 39 -12.19 -2.11 -24.21
N PRO A 40 -11.26 -2.81 -23.55
CA PRO A 40 -11.61 -3.87 -22.60
C PRO A 40 -12.48 -3.36 -21.44
N VAL A 41 -13.20 -4.27 -20.79
CA VAL A 41 -14.13 -3.99 -19.68
C VAL A 41 -13.44 -3.24 -18.54
N SER A 42 -12.22 -3.62 -18.17
CA SER A 42 -11.39 -2.97 -17.15
C SER A 42 -11.16 -1.49 -17.46
N LYS A 43 -10.88 -1.15 -18.72
CA LYS A 43 -10.70 0.23 -19.19
C LYS A 43 -12.00 0.99 -19.30
N LEU A 44 -13.09 0.32 -19.64
CA LEU A 44 -14.42 0.92 -19.58
C LEU A 44 -14.76 1.33 -18.14
N ILE A 45 -14.53 0.45 -17.15
CA ILE A 45 -14.78 0.73 -15.72
C ILE A 45 -13.92 1.91 -15.25
N GLU A 46 -12.62 1.92 -15.55
CA GLU A 46 -11.74 3.06 -15.25
C GLU A 46 -12.31 4.37 -15.82
N LYS A 47 -12.75 4.35 -17.08
CA LYS A 47 -13.29 5.54 -17.73
C LYS A 47 -14.62 6.00 -17.14
N VAL A 48 -15.49 5.07 -16.74
CA VAL A 48 -16.72 5.41 -16.02
C VAL A 48 -16.37 6.17 -14.74
N LEU A 49 -15.47 5.62 -13.92
CA LEU A 49 -15.06 6.24 -12.65
C LEU A 49 -14.43 7.63 -12.82
N GLU A 50 -13.63 7.81 -13.88
CA GLU A 50 -13.04 9.10 -14.24
C GLU A 50 -14.08 10.10 -14.74
N THR A 51 -14.95 9.71 -15.67
CA THR A 51 -15.85 10.66 -16.36
C THR A 51 -16.99 11.12 -15.46
N THR A 52 -17.36 10.32 -14.46
CA THR A 52 -18.35 10.70 -13.46
C THR A 52 -17.74 11.34 -12.22
N ASP A 53 -16.42 11.59 -12.21
CA ASP A 53 -15.67 12.08 -11.05
C ASP A 53 -15.96 11.28 -9.77
N TYR A 54 -16.15 9.96 -9.90
CA TYR A 54 -16.67 9.13 -8.80
C TYR A 54 -15.68 9.05 -7.63
N TYR A 55 -14.38 9.12 -7.92
CA TYR A 55 -13.34 9.19 -6.89
C TYR A 55 -13.42 10.49 -6.07
N GLU A 56 -13.71 11.62 -6.71
CA GLU A 56 -13.88 12.91 -6.03
C GLU A 56 -15.20 12.91 -5.24
N TYR A 57 -16.26 12.33 -5.80
CA TYR A 57 -17.52 12.13 -5.10
C TYR A 57 -17.34 11.32 -3.80
N ILE A 58 -16.53 10.26 -3.81
CA ILE A 58 -16.20 9.50 -2.59
C ILE A 58 -15.43 10.38 -1.60
N ASP A 59 -14.41 11.12 -2.03
CA ASP A 59 -13.68 12.02 -1.13
C ASP A 59 -14.62 13.03 -0.48
N ASP A 60 -15.53 13.60 -1.27
CA ASP A 60 -16.49 14.59 -0.83
C ASP A 60 -17.50 14.04 0.18
N LEU A 61 -18.01 12.84 -0.06
CA LEU A 61 -18.95 12.16 0.81
C LEU A 61 -18.32 11.78 2.17
N TYR A 62 -17.02 11.45 2.17
CA TYR A 62 -16.28 10.97 3.32
C TYR A 62 -15.19 11.96 3.79
N LYS A 63 -15.37 13.27 3.56
CA LYS A 63 -14.43 14.33 3.99
C LYS A 63 -13.99 14.24 5.46
N GLY A 64 -14.84 13.71 6.34
CA GLY A 64 -14.57 13.52 7.76
C GLY A 64 -14.02 12.14 8.15
N ASP A 65 -13.98 11.20 7.22
CA ASP A 65 -13.53 9.82 7.42
C ASP A 65 -12.70 9.37 6.22
N THR A 66 -11.46 9.84 6.19
CA THR A 66 -10.54 9.58 5.07
C THR A 66 -10.13 8.11 4.98
N GLU A 67 -10.32 7.33 6.04
CA GLU A 67 -10.06 5.89 6.04
C GLU A 67 -11.17 5.16 5.28
N GLU A 68 -12.43 5.40 5.63
CA GLU A 68 -13.58 4.83 4.91
C GLU A 68 -13.60 5.25 3.44
N ALA A 69 -13.25 6.51 3.14
CA ALA A 69 -13.11 7.00 1.77
C ALA A 69 -12.12 6.14 0.98
N LYS A 70 -10.97 5.84 1.60
CA LYS A 70 -9.89 5.09 0.96
C LYS A 70 -10.25 3.62 0.77
N ASP A 71 -10.85 2.99 1.77
CA ASP A 71 -11.28 1.59 1.70
C ASP A 71 -12.28 1.39 0.54
N ARG A 72 -13.21 2.33 0.35
CA ARG A 72 -14.12 2.32 -0.80
C ARG A 72 -13.41 2.44 -2.14
N LYS A 73 -12.40 3.30 -2.23
CA LYS A 73 -11.58 3.43 -3.45
C LYS A 73 -10.75 2.19 -3.72
N ASP A 74 -10.25 1.54 -2.69
CA ASP A 74 -9.51 0.30 -2.81
C ASP A 74 -10.41 -0.86 -3.26
N ASN A 75 -11.67 -0.92 -2.78
CA ASN A 75 -12.68 -1.85 -3.32
C ASN A 75 -12.96 -1.63 -4.82
N LEU A 76 -13.02 -0.38 -5.28
CA LEU A 76 -13.19 -0.08 -6.71
C LEU A 76 -11.99 -0.53 -7.55
N LYS A 77 -10.78 -0.40 -7.03
CA LYS A 77 -9.59 -0.93 -7.72
C LYS A 77 -9.60 -2.45 -7.77
N GLU A 78 -10.11 -3.10 -6.73
CA GLU A 78 -10.25 -4.55 -6.74
C GLU A 78 -11.34 -5.02 -7.71
N PHE A 79 -12.42 -4.27 -7.85
CA PHE A 79 -13.39 -4.49 -8.91
C PHE A 79 -12.76 -4.42 -10.32
N ILE A 80 -11.81 -3.52 -10.53
CA ILE A 80 -11.01 -3.48 -11.77
C ILE A 80 -10.10 -4.71 -11.89
N SER A 81 -9.50 -5.22 -10.80
CA SER A 81 -8.75 -6.48 -10.82
C SER A 81 -9.61 -7.65 -11.32
N ILE A 82 -10.84 -7.75 -10.85
CA ILE A 82 -11.79 -8.80 -11.26
C ILE A 82 -12.07 -8.70 -12.77
N ALA A 83 -12.25 -7.49 -13.30
CA ALA A 83 -12.43 -7.28 -14.73
C ALA A 83 -11.18 -7.71 -15.53
N ILE A 84 -9.98 -7.42 -15.05
CA ILE A 84 -8.72 -7.85 -15.70
C ILE A 84 -8.59 -9.39 -15.69
N GLU A 85 -8.96 -10.04 -14.59
CA GLU A 85 -8.94 -11.51 -14.50
C GLU A 85 -9.96 -12.15 -15.43
N PHE A 86 -11.18 -11.59 -15.49
CA PHE A 86 -12.21 -11.98 -16.43
C PHE A 86 -11.70 -11.90 -17.88
N GLU A 87 -11.05 -10.80 -18.25
CA GLU A 87 -10.45 -10.61 -19.58
C GLU A 87 -9.38 -11.66 -19.90
N GLN A 88 -8.61 -12.11 -18.90
CA GLN A 88 -7.55 -13.10 -19.12
C GLN A 88 -8.05 -14.54 -19.19
N SER A 89 -9.19 -14.83 -18.55
CA SER A 89 -9.70 -16.20 -18.36
C SER A 89 -10.88 -16.55 -19.27
N SER A 90 -11.61 -15.56 -19.78
CA SER A 90 -12.85 -15.78 -20.53
C SER A 90 -12.63 -15.76 -22.04
N GLU A 91 -13.33 -16.65 -22.76
CA GLU A 91 -13.31 -16.69 -24.23
C GLU A 91 -14.11 -15.51 -24.83
N ASP A 92 -15.24 -15.15 -24.22
CA ASP A 92 -16.02 -13.95 -24.52
C ASP A 92 -15.66 -12.84 -23.52
N GLN A 93 -15.01 -11.79 -24.02
CA GLN A 93 -14.54 -10.65 -23.22
C GLN A 93 -15.52 -9.47 -23.26
N SER A 94 -16.77 -9.69 -23.70
CA SER A 94 -17.80 -8.66 -23.76
C SER A 94 -18.22 -8.17 -22.37
N LEU A 95 -18.72 -6.94 -22.31
CA LEU A 95 -19.31 -6.39 -21.09
C LEU A 95 -20.53 -7.19 -20.64
N GLU A 96 -21.33 -7.68 -21.59
CA GLU A 96 -22.50 -8.51 -21.35
C GLU A 96 -22.15 -9.78 -20.58
N GLU A 97 -21.11 -10.49 -21.01
CA GLU A 97 -20.65 -11.71 -20.35
C GLU A 97 -20.08 -11.39 -18.95
N PHE A 98 -19.28 -10.32 -18.83
CA PHE A 98 -18.78 -9.86 -17.54
C PHE A 98 -19.92 -9.59 -16.53
N LEU A 99 -20.94 -8.83 -16.95
CA LEU A 99 -22.09 -8.49 -16.12
C LEU A 99 -22.91 -9.74 -15.76
N THR A 100 -22.96 -10.73 -16.65
CA THR A 100 -23.63 -12.01 -16.39
C THR A 100 -22.89 -12.80 -15.31
N GLY A 101 -21.57 -12.88 -15.38
CA GLY A 101 -20.74 -13.50 -14.33
C GLY A 101 -20.91 -12.83 -12.96
N VAL A 102 -20.93 -11.49 -12.94
CA VAL A 102 -21.16 -10.73 -11.69
C VAL A 102 -22.56 -11.00 -11.12
N ALA A 103 -23.59 -11.05 -11.96
CA ALA A 103 -24.97 -11.32 -11.52
C ALA A 103 -25.11 -12.72 -10.91
N LEU A 104 -24.52 -13.75 -11.53
CA LEU A 104 -24.53 -15.13 -11.02
C LEU A 104 -23.86 -15.26 -9.66
N THR A 105 -22.82 -14.46 -9.41
CA THR A 105 -22.11 -14.46 -8.12
C THR A 105 -22.91 -13.74 -7.02
N SER A 106 -23.89 -12.91 -7.41
CA SER A 106 -24.68 -12.07 -6.49
C SER A 106 -25.98 -12.74 -6.01
N GLU A 107 -26.42 -13.85 -6.62
CA GLU A 107 -27.53 -14.67 -6.12
C GLU A 107 -27.08 -15.52 -4.93
N SER A 108 -26.93 -14.89 -3.78
CA SER A 108 -26.88 -15.60 -2.50
C SER A 108 -28.30 -16.05 -2.13
N ASN A 109 -28.57 -17.36 -2.25
CA ASN A 109 -29.75 -18.02 -1.70
C ASN A 109 -30.01 -17.56 -0.25
N GLU A 110 -31.08 -16.77 -0.05
CA GLU A 110 -31.50 -16.25 1.26
C GLU A 110 -32.17 -17.31 2.15
N GLU A 111 -32.32 -18.55 1.71
CA GLU A 111 -33.04 -19.57 2.48
C GLU A 111 -32.24 -20.86 2.50
N GLU A 112 -31.38 -21.01 3.51
CA GLU A 112 -31.21 -22.25 4.27
C GLU A 112 -30.15 -22.02 5.37
N GLU A 113 -30.54 -22.41 6.59
CA GLU A 113 -29.73 -22.48 7.80
C GLU A 113 -28.69 -23.61 7.64
N ILE A 114 -27.70 -23.40 6.78
CA ILE A 114 -26.63 -24.38 6.52
C ILE A 114 -25.38 -23.97 7.29
N ASP A 115 -24.72 -24.98 7.83
CA ASP A 115 -23.33 -24.99 8.29
C ASP A 115 -22.40 -24.33 7.24
N LYS A 116 -22.06 -23.06 7.46
CA LYS A 116 -21.33 -22.20 6.52
C LYS A 116 -20.02 -21.72 7.12
N VAL A 117 -19.03 -21.48 6.27
CA VAL A 117 -17.78 -20.84 6.67
C VAL A 117 -17.98 -19.33 6.74
N SER A 118 -17.70 -18.74 7.91
CA SER A 118 -17.78 -17.31 8.12
C SER A 118 -16.53 -16.60 7.62
N LEU A 119 -16.67 -15.79 6.57
CA LEU A 119 -15.64 -14.84 6.12
C LEU A 119 -15.92 -13.46 6.72
N MET A 120 -14.91 -12.87 7.37
CA MET A 120 -15.03 -11.56 7.98
C MET A 120 -13.66 -10.90 8.11
N THR A 121 -13.65 -9.59 8.37
CA THR A 121 -12.41 -8.88 8.72
C THR A 121 -12.00 -9.16 10.17
N ILE A 122 -10.72 -8.96 10.50
CA ILE A 122 -10.26 -9.14 11.89
C ILE A 122 -10.98 -8.17 12.84
N HIS A 123 -11.26 -6.93 12.42
CA HIS A 123 -11.99 -5.94 13.21
C HIS A 123 -13.38 -6.45 13.62
N THR A 124 -14.11 -7.04 12.68
CA THR A 124 -15.46 -7.58 12.90
C THR A 124 -15.47 -8.86 13.74
N SER A 125 -14.32 -9.52 13.91
CA SER A 125 -14.21 -10.75 14.73
C SER A 125 -14.14 -10.48 16.23
N LYS A 126 -14.02 -9.22 16.66
CA LYS A 126 -13.85 -8.85 18.07
C LYS A 126 -15.03 -9.33 18.91
N GLY A 127 -14.74 -10.13 19.94
CA GLY A 127 -15.75 -10.71 20.83
C GLY A 127 -16.37 -12.01 20.33
N LEU A 128 -16.05 -12.44 19.11
CA LEU A 128 -16.39 -13.76 18.59
C LEU A 128 -15.25 -14.74 18.84
N GLU A 129 -15.56 -16.04 18.82
CA GLU A 129 -14.59 -17.12 18.94
C GLU A 129 -15.06 -18.34 18.14
N PHE A 130 -14.12 -19.04 17.50
CA PHE A 130 -14.40 -20.16 16.62
C PHE A 130 -13.49 -21.35 16.95
N PRO A 131 -13.96 -22.61 16.80
CA PRO A 131 -13.10 -23.78 16.98
C PRO A 131 -11.84 -23.72 16.09
N VAL A 132 -12.03 -23.37 14.82
CA VAL A 132 -10.97 -23.26 13.82
C VAL A 132 -10.99 -21.87 13.21
N VAL A 133 -9.82 -21.23 13.09
CA VAL A 133 -9.65 -19.92 12.46
C VAL A 133 -8.56 -19.99 11.40
N PHE A 134 -8.80 -19.34 10.27
CA PHE A 134 -7.81 -19.10 9.22
C PHE A 134 -7.49 -17.61 9.16
N LEU A 135 -6.29 -17.22 9.58
CA LEU A 135 -5.72 -15.91 9.28
C LEU A 135 -5.02 -15.98 7.93
N ILE A 136 -5.59 -15.30 6.94
CA ILE A 136 -5.13 -15.32 5.56
C ILE A 136 -4.37 -14.05 5.21
N GLY A 137 -3.43 -14.16 4.27
CA GLY A 137 -2.70 -12.99 3.78
C GLY A 137 -1.71 -12.41 4.80
N MET A 138 -1.02 -13.28 5.55
CA MET A 138 0.04 -12.92 6.49
C MET A 138 1.30 -12.44 5.73
N GLU A 139 1.19 -11.29 5.10
CA GLU A 139 2.18 -10.71 4.18
C GLU A 139 2.46 -9.25 4.54
N GLU A 140 3.73 -8.83 4.51
CA GLU A 140 4.07 -7.41 4.69
C GLU A 140 3.39 -6.54 3.64
N GLY A 141 2.76 -5.46 4.11
CA GLY A 141 2.02 -4.55 3.25
C GLY A 141 0.56 -4.93 3.06
N LEU A 142 0.16 -6.16 3.39
CA LEU A 142 -1.23 -6.58 3.52
C LEU A 142 -1.61 -6.68 5.01
N PHE A 143 -0.86 -7.44 5.79
CA PHE A 143 -0.98 -7.52 7.24
C PHE A 143 0.39 -7.74 7.91
N PRO A 144 1.04 -6.70 8.45
CA PRO A 144 0.53 -5.35 8.68
C PRO A 144 0.27 -4.57 7.40
N ILE A 145 -0.76 -3.72 7.41
CA ILE A 145 -1.14 -2.94 6.23
C ILE A 145 -0.02 -1.97 5.80
N SER A 146 0.13 -1.81 4.48
CA SER A 146 1.17 -0.97 3.87
C SER A 146 1.26 0.45 4.43
N ARG A 147 0.16 1.04 4.92
CA ARG A 147 0.19 2.39 5.51
C ARG A 147 0.95 2.41 6.84
N ALA A 148 0.72 1.43 7.72
CA ALA A 148 1.40 1.31 9.00
C ALA A 148 2.90 1.01 8.79
N VAL A 149 3.21 0.19 7.79
CA VAL A 149 4.61 -0.08 7.39
C VAL A 149 5.32 1.17 6.86
N ARG A 150 4.59 2.04 6.13
CA ARG A 150 5.16 3.24 5.50
C ARG A 150 5.20 4.47 6.41
N SER A 151 4.35 4.54 7.43
CA SER A 151 4.27 5.72 8.31
C SER A 151 5.55 5.93 9.13
N MET A 152 6.38 4.88 9.27
CA MET A 152 7.58 4.84 10.13
C MET A 152 7.25 5.15 11.61
N ALA A 153 5.97 5.14 11.98
CA ALA A 153 5.51 5.33 13.34
C ALA A 153 5.31 3.96 13.98
N GLU A 154 6.07 3.69 15.04
CA GLU A 154 5.97 2.41 15.75
C GLU A 154 4.55 2.18 16.30
N SER A 155 3.84 3.26 16.68
CA SER A 155 2.45 3.19 17.16
C SER A 155 1.50 2.50 16.19
N ASP A 156 1.71 2.67 14.88
CA ASP A 156 0.80 2.14 13.86
C ASP A 156 1.06 0.64 13.66
N ILE A 157 2.33 0.22 13.71
CA ILE A 157 2.69 -1.20 13.72
C ILE A 157 2.21 -1.89 14.99
N GLU A 158 2.29 -1.21 16.14
CA GLU A 158 1.74 -1.72 17.40
C GLU A 158 0.22 -1.90 17.35
N GLU A 159 -0.51 -1.04 16.63
CA GLU A 159 -1.95 -1.22 16.44
C GLU A 159 -2.26 -2.43 15.56
N GLU A 160 -1.55 -2.59 14.44
CA GLU A 160 -1.68 -3.79 13.60
C GLU A 160 -1.28 -5.07 14.34
N ARG A 161 -0.30 -4.99 15.25
CA ARG A 161 0.10 -6.10 16.12
C ARG A 161 -1.01 -6.45 17.11
N ARG A 162 -1.66 -5.44 17.71
CA ARG A 162 -2.86 -5.66 18.55
C ARG A 162 -3.97 -6.33 17.76
N LEU A 163 -4.18 -5.93 16.51
CA LEU A 163 -5.15 -6.56 15.63
C LEU A 163 -4.79 -8.03 15.36
N CYS A 164 -3.51 -8.33 15.12
CA CYS A 164 -3.02 -9.70 14.93
C CYS A 164 -3.26 -10.57 16.17
N TYR A 165 -2.96 -10.02 17.35
CA TYR A 165 -3.26 -10.68 18.63
C TYR A 165 -4.76 -10.97 18.79
N VAL A 166 -5.65 -10.02 18.43
CA VAL A 166 -7.09 -10.27 18.42
C VAL A 166 -7.43 -11.43 17.49
N GLY A 167 -6.91 -11.43 16.26
CA GLY A 167 -7.12 -12.51 15.29
C GLY A 167 -6.68 -13.89 15.81
N ILE A 168 -5.49 -13.96 16.40
CA ILE A 168 -4.94 -15.20 16.99
C ILE A 168 -5.85 -15.72 18.10
N THR A 169 -6.30 -14.83 18.99
CA THR A 169 -7.15 -15.19 20.14
C THR A 169 -8.61 -15.49 19.77
N ARG A 170 -8.99 -15.45 18.48
CA ARG A 170 -10.32 -15.91 18.04
C ARG A 170 -10.39 -17.44 17.95
N ALA A 171 -9.25 -18.13 17.83
CA ALA A 171 -9.19 -19.58 17.70
C ALA A 171 -9.28 -20.27 19.06
N LYS A 172 -10.17 -21.26 19.20
CA LYS A 172 -10.27 -22.10 20.41
C LYS A 172 -9.38 -23.32 20.35
N GLU A 173 -9.32 -23.97 19.18
CA GLU A 173 -8.64 -25.27 19.01
C GLU A 173 -7.51 -25.18 18.00
N THR A 174 -7.77 -24.66 16.79
CA THR A 174 -6.78 -24.64 15.72
C THR A 174 -6.72 -23.29 15.01
N LEU A 175 -5.51 -22.81 14.80
CA LEU A 175 -5.22 -21.59 14.06
C LEU A 175 -4.34 -21.90 12.86
N TYR A 176 -4.85 -21.61 11.67
CA TYR A 176 -4.07 -21.66 10.44
C TYR A 176 -3.68 -20.25 10.03
N MET A 177 -2.40 -20.06 9.69
CA MET A 177 -1.88 -18.82 9.12
C MET A 177 -1.37 -19.09 7.72
N THR A 178 -1.82 -18.30 6.73
CA THR A 178 -1.46 -18.51 5.33
C THR A 178 -0.87 -17.25 4.70
N LEU A 179 0.05 -17.46 3.77
CA LEU A 179 0.67 -16.43 2.94
C LEU A 179 0.88 -16.99 1.53
N THR A 180 0.94 -16.13 0.52
CA THR A 180 1.34 -16.52 -0.85
C THR A 180 2.74 -16.01 -1.20
N GLN A 181 3.39 -16.60 -2.21
CA GLN A 181 4.67 -16.12 -2.76
C GLN A 181 4.49 -14.91 -3.68
N LYS A 182 3.35 -14.86 -4.38
CA LYS A 182 3.00 -13.78 -5.31
C LYS A 182 1.53 -13.48 -5.15
N ARG A 183 1.20 -12.20 -5.11
CA ARG A 183 -0.18 -11.73 -5.03
C ARG A 183 -0.46 -10.73 -6.14
N THR A 184 -1.57 -10.92 -6.82
CA THR A 184 -2.13 -9.92 -7.72
C THR A 184 -3.04 -9.02 -6.89
N LEU A 185 -2.71 -7.73 -6.84
CA LEU A 185 -3.57 -6.68 -6.28
C LEU A 185 -3.65 -5.55 -7.29
N TYR A 186 -4.86 -5.05 -7.54
CA TYR A 186 -5.10 -3.95 -8.47
C TYR A 186 -4.49 -4.21 -9.85
N GLY A 187 -4.67 -5.43 -10.37
CA GLY A 187 -4.15 -5.90 -11.66
C GLY A 187 -2.62 -6.09 -11.73
N LYS A 188 -1.89 -5.92 -10.63
CA LYS A 188 -0.42 -6.07 -10.59
C LYS A 188 -0.01 -7.23 -9.71
N THR A 189 0.66 -8.21 -10.30
CA THR A 189 1.27 -9.32 -9.57
C THR A 189 2.62 -8.90 -9.00
N ASN A 190 2.71 -8.85 -7.67
CA ASN A 190 3.95 -8.56 -6.95
C ASN A 190 4.39 -9.78 -6.13
N PRO A 191 5.70 -9.98 -5.93
CA PRO A 191 6.17 -10.95 -4.94
C PRO A 191 5.76 -10.48 -3.54
N SER A 192 5.28 -11.42 -2.74
CA SER A 192 4.87 -11.16 -1.36
C SER A 192 6.03 -11.45 -0.41
N ILE A 193 6.14 -10.65 0.64
CA ILE A 193 7.08 -10.85 1.75
C ILE A 193 6.27 -11.36 2.94
N ALA A 194 6.79 -12.35 3.67
CA ALA A 194 6.09 -12.86 4.86
C ALA A 194 5.91 -11.75 5.91
N SER A 195 4.75 -11.71 6.57
CA SER A 195 4.48 -10.76 7.64
C SER A 195 5.50 -10.88 8.78
N ARG A 196 5.96 -9.75 9.31
CA ARG A 196 6.81 -9.73 10.52
C ARG A 196 6.17 -10.47 11.69
N PHE A 197 4.84 -10.44 11.82
CA PHE A 197 4.12 -11.06 12.93
C PHE A 197 4.29 -12.58 12.96
N MET A 198 4.58 -13.22 11.82
CA MET A 198 4.89 -14.65 11.78
C MET A 198 6.27 -14.98 12.37
N GLU A 199 7.23 -14.05 12.30
CA GLU A 199 8.56 -14.22 12.91
C GLU A 199 8.56 -13.91 14.41
N GLU A 200 7.56 -13.15 14.89
CA GLU A 200 7.35 -12.82 16.30
C GLU A 200 6.76 -14.01 17.11
N LEU A 201 6.16 -14.99 16.43
CA LEU A 201 5.58 -16.16 17.07
C LEU A 201 6.65 -17.15 17.59
N PRO A 202 6.44 -17.79 18.75
CA PRO A 202 7.35 -18.82 19.25
C PRO A 202 7.45 -19.99 18.27
N LYS A 203 8.67 -20.38 17.90
CA LYS A 203 8.92 -21.38 16.85
C LYS A 203 8.40 -22.76 17.23
N GLU A 204 8.38 -23.06 18.52
CA GLU A 204 7.84 -24.28 19.11
C GLU A 204 6.32 -24.42 18.92
N CYS A 205 5.61 -23.31 18.68
CA CYS A 205 4.17 -23.29 18.48
C CYS A 205 3.78 -23.31 16.98
N ILE A 206 4.75 -23.38 16.07
CA ILE A 206 4.51 -23.28 14.63
C ILE A 206 4.81 -24.62 13.97
N GLU A 207 3.78 -25.24 13.41
CA GLU A 207 3.91 -26.35 12.48
C GLU A 207 3.86 -25.83 11.03
N LYS A 208 4.91 -26.10 10.25
CA LYS A 208 4.94 -25.77 8.82
C LYS A 208 4.34 -26.92 8.01
N LEU A 209 3.17 -26.68 7.42
CA LEU A 209 2.45 -27.68 6.64
C LEU A 209 2.98 -27.86 5.20
N ASN A 210 3.55 -26.80 4.62
CA ASN A 210 4.08 -26.83 3.25
C ASN A 210 5.59 -27.07 3.23
N LYS A 211 6.05 -28.06 2.45
CA LYS A 211 7.46 -28.49 2.34
C LYS A 211 8.27 -27.72 1.31
N GLU A 212 7.63 -26.93 0.44
CA GLU A 212 8.31 -26.15 -0.61
C GLU A 212 8.77 -24.79 -0.05
N GLU A 213 9.85 -24.82 0.72
CA GLU A 213 10.39 -23.68 1.47
C GLU A 213 11.15 -22.66 0.60
N ASN A 214 11.47 -23.01 -0.65
CA ASN A 214 12.57 -22.39 -1.38
C ASN A 214 12.33 -21.00 -1.98
N GLN A 215 11.13 -20.41 -1.88
CA GLN A 215 10.84 -19.15 -2.59
C GLN A 215 10.11 -18.06 -1.79
N ILE A 216 9.74 -18.30 -0.52
CA ILE A 216 9.11 -17.27 0.31
C ILE A 216 10.21 -16.41 0.94
N THR A 217 10.18 -15.10 0.66
CA THR A 217 11.12 -14.17 1.29
C THR A 217 10.68 -13.90 2.73
N SER A 218 11.44 -14.41 3.71
CA SER A 218 11.23 -14.10 5.13
C SER A 218 11.37 -12.61 5.39
N TYR A 219 10.65 -12.05 6.37
CA TYR A 219 10.74 -10.63 6.70
C TYR A 219 12.19 -10.20 7.00
N SER A 220 12.86 -10.94 7.87
CA SER A 220 14.28 -10.75 8.23
C SER A 220 15.27 -10.86 7.05
N LYS A 221 14.90 -11.59 5.99
CA LYS A 221 15.72 -11.78 4.78
C LYS A 221 15.31 -10.85 3.64
N ALA A 222 14.12 -10.26 3.71
CA ALA A 222 13.65 -9.24 2.80
C ALA A 222 14.48 -7.99 3.06
N ASN A 223 15.58 -7.86 2.33
CA ASN A 223 16.36 -6.64 2.30
C ASN A 223 15.42 -5.45 2.03
N TYR A 224 15.14 -4.64 3.06
CA TYR A 224 14.51 -3.32 2.94
C TYR A 224 15.40 -2.31 2.17
N ASN A 225 16.46 -2.79 1.53
CA ASN A 225 17.29 -2.09 0.56
C ASN A 225 16.56 -1.74 -0.74
N VAL A 226 15.23 -1.75 -0.80
CA VAL A 226 14.52 -1.11 -1.91
C VAL A 226 14.77 0.40 -1.85
N LEU A 227 14.73 1.00 -0.65
CA LEU A 227 15.12 2.41 -0.48
C LEU A 227 16.60 2.65 -0.79
N ASP A 228 17.51 1.79 -0.33
CA ASP A 228 18.94 1.93 -0.65
C ASP A 228 19.23 1.69 -2.12
N LYS A 229 18.52 0.78 -2.80
CA LYS A 229 18.68 0.51 -4.24
C LYS A 229 18.09 1.65 -5.08
N TYR A 230 17.01 2.27 -4.65
CA TYR A 230 16.54 3.53 -5.24
C TYR A 230 17.56 4.66 -4.99
N LYS A 231 18.01 4.87 -3.76
CA LYS A 231 19.04 5.86 -3.39
C LYS A 231 20.32 5.67 -4.21
N GLN A 232 20.79 4.45 -4.37
CA GLN A 232 22.00 4.10 -5.13
C GLN A 232 21.79 4.22 -6.64
N LYS A 233 20.59 3.95 -7.20
CA LYS A 233 20.25 4.20 -8.62
C LYS A 233 20.10 5.70 -8.94
N TYR A 234 19.55 6.48 -8.00
CA TYR A 234 19.49 7.95 -8.10
C TYR A 234 20.89 8.57 -7.93
N MET A 235 21.77 8.00 -7.10
CA MET A 235 23.15 8.48 -6.94
C MET A 235 24.10 8.04 -8.07
N THR A 236 23.86 6.91 -8.72
CA THR A 236 24.71 6.41 -9.84
C THR A 236 24.34 7.02 -11.20
N ASN A 237 23.08 7.41 -11.41
CA ASN A 237 22.64 8.01 -12.69
C ASN A 237 22.66 9.54 -12.73
N VAL A 238 22.95 10.21 -11.62
CA VAL A 238 23.26 11.64 -11.65
C VAL A 238 24.73 11.79 -11.97
N ASN A 239 25.00 12.17 -13.22
CA ASN A 239 26.33 12.57 -13.66
C ASN A 239 26.69 13.87 -12.90
N LYS A 240 27.27 13.72 -11.69
CA LYS A 240 27.62 14.82 -10.78
C LYS A 240 28.49 15.86 -11.48
N SER A 241 29.29 15.48 -12.46
CA SER A 241 30.07 16.38 -13.31
C SER A 241 29.16 17.30 -14.14
N ALA A 242 28.16 16.77 -14.85
CA ALA A 242 27.24 17.56 -15.68
C ALA A 242 26.32 18.48 -14.87
N VAL A 243 25.97 18.08 -13.64
CA VAL A 243 25.20 18.93 -12.71
C VAL A 243 26.11 20.00 -12.08
N ALA A 244 27.33 19.66 -11.65
CA ALA A 244 28.28 20.62 -11.07
C ALA A 244 28.73 21.72 -12.05
N THR A 245 28.88 21.40 -13.34
CA THR A 245 29.17 22.41 -14.38
C THR A 245 28.00 23.37 -14.62
N LYS A 246 26.75 22.96 -14.34
CA LYS A 246 25.56 23.84 -14.43
C LYS A 246 25.37 24.76 -13.22
N VAL A 247 26.02 24.49 -12.08
CA VAL A 247 25.86 25.28 -10.84
C VAL A 247 27.16 25.90 -10.30
N ASN A 248 28.26 25.93 -11.06
CA ASN A 248 29.54 26.55 -10.65
C ASN A 248 30.00 26.14 -9.24
N ALA A 249 29.96 24.84 -8.94
CA ALA A 249 30.44 24.31 -7.66
C ALA A 249 31.88 23.79 -7.78
N THR A 250 32.78 24.30 -6.94
CA THR A 250 34.17 23.87 -6.85
C THR A 250 34.25 22.44 -6.30
N ILE A 251 34.84 21.51 -7.08
CA ILE A 251 35.04 20.12 -6.68
C ILE A 251 36.25 20.08 -5.73
N LYS A 252 36.03 19.67 -4.47
CA LYS A 252 37.11 19.34 -3.52
C LYS A 252 37.49 17.87 -3.72
N ASP A 253 38.78 17.64 -4.00
CA ASP A 253 39.39 16.31 -4.10
C ASP A 253 39.08 15.45 -2.87
N THR A 254 38.52 14.27 -3.11
CA THR A 254 38.20 13.26 -2.09
C THR A 254 39.27 12.18 -2.11
N THR A 255 40.41 12.45 -1.48
CA THR A 255 41.24 11.40 -0.89
C THR A 255 41.15 11.50 0.61
N LYS A 256 40.17 10.79 1.19
CA LYS A 256 40.20 10.14 2.52
C LYS A 256 38.78 9.63 2.82
N GLU A 257 38.58 8.33 2.62
CA GLU A 257 37.47 7.60 3.24
C GLU A 257 37.63 7.69 4.77
N SER A 258 36.72 8.39 5.45
CA SER A 258 36.55 8.27 6.89
C SER A 258 35.55 7.15 7.16
N ASN A 259 36.04 6.02 7.67
CA ASN A 259 35.22 4.91 8.13
C ASN A 259 34.32 5.37 9.29
N LEU A 260 33.01 5.16 9.16
CA LEU A 260 31.99 5.47 10.17
C LEU A 260 32.08 4.59 11.44
N ASP A 261 33.03 3.66 11.49
CA ASP A 261 33.26 2.73 12.62
C ASP A 261 34.21 3.27 13.70
N ASP A 262 34.84 4.44 13.50
CA ASP A 262 35.85 4.97 14.43
C ASP A 262 35.29 5.89 15.54
N ILE A 263 33.99 6.13 15.60
CA ILE A 263 33.38 7.00 16.63
C ILE A 263 33.19 6.20 17.93
N LYS A 264 33.98 6.51 18.96
CA LYS A 264 33.91 5.91 20.31
C LYS A 264 33.48 6.92 21.37
N PRO A 265 32.89 6.50 22.50
CA PRO A 265 32.61 7.39 23.62
C PRO A 265 33.91 8.04 24.12
N GLY A 266 33.90 9.36 24.29
CA GLY A 266 35.08 10.17 24.61
C GLY A 266 35.82 10.77 23.41
N ALA A 267 35.50 10.37 22.17
CA ALA A 267 36.08 10.97 20.97
C ALA A 267 35.59 12.41 20.76
N LYS A 268 36.47 13.28 20.25
CA LYS A 268 36.08 14.61 19.77
C LYS A 268 35.60 14.49 18.33
N VAL A 269 34.46 15.09 18.06
CA VAL A 269 33.85 15.08 16.73
C VAL A 269 33.46 16.49 16.34
N HIS A 270 33.60 16.81 15.05
CA HIS A 270 33.13 18.05 14.47
C HIS A 270 31.80 17.82 13.76
N HIS A 271 30.79 18.59 14.15
CA HIS A 271 29.51 18.64 13.47
C HIS A 271 29.40 19.94 12.66
N PRO A 272 29.03 19.89 11.36
CA PRO A 272 29.00 21.05 10.47
C PRO A 272 28.20 22.26 10.99
N LYS A 273 27.13 21.99 11.76
CA LYS A 273 26.25 23.02 12.35
C LYS A 273 26.57 23.40 13.79
N PHE A 274 27.14 22.47 14.57
CA PHE A 274 27.24 22.61 16.03
C PHE A 274 28.68 22.78 16.51
N GLY A 275 29.64 22.67 15.61
CA GLY A 275 31.06 22.80 15.91
C GLY A 275 31.63 21.54 16.54
N VAL A 276 32.68 21.70 17.33
CA VAL A 276 33.38 20.59 17.99
C VAL A 276 32.64 20.20 19.28
N GLY A 277 32.42 18.91 19.47
CA GLY A 277 31.83 18.35 20.67
C GLY A 277 32.45 17.01 21.04
N THR A 278 32.21 16.56 22.27
CA THR A 278 32.71 15.29 22.79
C THR A 278 31.59 14.27 22.87
N VAL A 279 31.81 13.06 22.36
CA VAL A 279 30.82 11.97 22.44
C VAL A 279 30.70 11.51 23.89
N VAL A 280 29.49 11.58 24.46
CA VAL A 280 29.21 11.19 25.84
C VAL A 280 28.45 9.86 25.97
N GLY A 281 27.85 9.37 24.88
CA GLY A 281 27.18 8.06 24.86
C GLY A 281 26.69 7.68 23.46
N MET A 282 26.47 6.40 23.22
CA MET A 282 25.98 5.87 21.94
C MET A 282 24.95 4.77 22.17
N MET A 283 23.88 4.76 21.38
CA MET A 283 22.87 3.71 21.36
C MET A 283 22.47 3.44 19.90
N GLY A 284 22.96 2.34 19.33
CA GLY A 284 22.80 2.04 17.91
C GLY A 284 23.43 3.11 17.00
N SER A 285 22.64 3.67 16.10
CA SER A 285 23.02 4.77 15.20
C SER A 285 22.99 6.15 15.86
N ASP A 286 22.42 6.28 17.07
CA ASP A 286 22.33 7.55 17.76
C ASP A 286 23.53 7.81 18.67
N VAL A 287 24.18 8.94 18.46
CA VAL A 287 25.35 9.42 19.21
C VAL A 287 24.95 10.67 20.01
N THR A 288 25.15 10.62 21.32
CA THR A 288 24.95 11.76 22.20
C THR A 288 26.25 12.54 22.34
N ILE A 289 26.26 13.81 21.95
CA ILE A 289 27.46 14.67 21.88
C ILE A 289 27.24 15.92 22.73
N ALA A 290 28.20 16.22 23.59
CA ALA A 290 28.24 17.46 24.37
C ALA A 290 29.05 18.52 23.62
N PHE A 291 28.39 19.62 23.23
CA PHE A 291 29.00 20.75 22.53
C PHE A 291 29.23 21.92 23.50
N GLU A 292 30.41 22.53 23.47
CA GLU A 292 30.80 23.61 24.41
C GLU A 292 29.85 24.82 24.39
N LYS A 293 29.25 25.14 23.23
CA LYS A 293 28.38 26.31 23.05
C LYS A 293 26.88 25.97 22.91
N GLN A 294 26.52 24.69 22.78
CA GLN A 294 25.17 24.26 22.38
C GLN A 294 24.58 23.18 23.29
N GLY A 295 25.30 22.76 24.33
CA GLY A 295 24.86 21.74 25.29
C GLY A 295 24.88 20.33 24.70
N ILE A 296 24.15 19.40 25.33
CA ILE A 296 24.09 17.99 24.92
C ILE A 296 23.04 17.81 23.81
N LYS A 297 23.43 17.17 22.71
CA LYS A 297 22.54 16.86 21.57
C LYS A 297 22.67 15.39 21.16
N LYS A 298 21.54 14.77 20.85
CA LYS A 298 21.46 13.41 20.31
C LYS A 298 21.40 13.51 18.78
N ILE A 299 22.37 12.92 18.11
CA ILE A 299 22.59 13.04 16.66
C ILE A 299 22.69 11.63 16.07
N ASN A 300 21.91 11.36 15.02
CA ASN A 300 21.99 10.08 14.33
C ASN A 300 23.11 10.13 13.28
N LYS A 301 24.09 9.21 13.39
CA LYS A 301 25.29 9.19 12.55
C LYS A 301 25.03 8.79 11.09
N GLU A 302 23.84 8.27 10.77
CA GLU A 302 23.45 7.89 9.40
C GLU A 302 22.91 9.07 8.59
N TYR A 303 22.40 10.09 9.28
CA TYR A 303 21.76 11.26 8.66
C TYR A 303 22.64 12.52 8.77
N THR A 304 23.87 12.39 9.25
CA THR A 304 24.73 13.52 9.56
C THR A 304 26.19 13.12 9.49
N THR A 305 26.99 13.92 8.79
CA THR A 305 28.45 13.80 8.77
C THR A 305 29.04 14.31 10.07
N LEU A 306 29.77 13.44 10.77
CA LEU A 306 30.57 13.75 11.94
C LEU A 306 32.02 13.45 11.59
N ASP A 307 32.87 14.48 11.62
CA ASP A 307 34.31 14.29 11.39
C ASP A 307 34.99 14.01 12.74
N VAL A 308 35.66 12.87 12.87
CA VAL A 308 36.45 12.56 14.08
C VAL A 308 37.72 13.42 14.07
N LEU A 309 38.02 14.06 15.22
CA LEU A 309 39.18 14.94 15.43
C LEU A 309 40.23 14.29 16.32
#